data_AF-A0A317X7Q2-F1
#
_entry.id   AF-A0A317X7Q2-F1
#
_cell.length_a   1.000
_cell.length_b   1.000
_cell.length_c   1.000
_cell.angle_alpha   90.00
_cell.angle_beta   90.00
_cell.angle_gamma   90.00
#
_symmetry.space_group_name_H-M   'P 1'
#
loop_
_entity.id
_entity.type
_entity.pdbx_description
1 polymer ?
#
loop_
_entity_poly.entity_id
_entity_poly.type
_entity_poly.pdbx_seq_one_letter_code
_entity_poly.pdbx_strand_id
1 'polypeptide(L)'
;MTRTPADEYVLLTNKDARLDPSEVDDIYSQLQPADPASLEGEWDMHVIDTGHPAQALAEDILPLMNTMDPDAGTGKIHEMKFHGAAGSLLVPEDQGMKQRFRYVDESTIAATNDYRPHYGDSGVLHFYLTRAED
;
A
#
# COMPACT_ATOMS: atom_id res chain seq x y z
N MET A 1 -5.52 23.37 -15.38
CA MET A 1 -5.40 22.74 -14.05
C MET A 1 -4.28 21.74 -14.16
N THR A 2 -3.23 21.88 -13.36
CA THR A 2 -2.08 20.95 -13.39
C THR A 2 -2.50 19.70 -12.65
N ARG A 3 -2.53 18.56 -13.35
CA ARG A 3 -2.84 17.27 -12.74
C ARG A 3 -1.69 16.90 -11.80
N THR A 4 -2.00 16.50 -10.56
CA THR A 4 -0.99 16.08 -9.59
C THR A 4 -0.74 14.58 -9.75
N PRO A 5 0.44 14.06 -9.35
CA PRO A 5 0.70 12.62 -9.41
C PRO A 5 -0.31 11.82 -8.58
N ALA A 6 -0.86 12.40 -7.51
CA ALA A 6 -1.96 11.81 -6.74
C ALA A 6 -3.23 11.61 -7.57
N ASP A 7 -3.65 12.63 -8.33
CA ASP A 7 -4.82 12.54 -9.21
C ASP A 7 -4.60 11.47 -10.30
N GLU A 8 -3.39 11.39 -10.84
CA GLU A 8 -3.02 10.34 -11.80
C GLU A 8 -3.07 8.95 -11.18
N TYR A 9 -2.60 8.80 -9.94
CA TYR A 9 -2.65 7.54 -9.22
C TYR A 9 -4.08 7.09 -8.96
N VAL A 10 -4.97 7.99 -8.54
CA VAL A 10 -6.41 7.68 -8.37
C VAL A 10 -7.05 7.25 -9.70
N LEU A 11 -6.68 7.90 -10.81
CA LEU A 11 -7.15 7.47 -12.12
C LEU A 11 -6.66 6.07 -12.51
N LEU A 12 -5.45 5.68 -12.07
CA LEU A 12 -4.96 4.32 -12.24
C LEU A 12 -5.75 3.33 -11.40
N THR A 13 -6.01 3.62 -10.12
CA THR A 13 -6.77 2.70 -9.24
C THR A 13 -8.22 2.50 -9.68
N ASN A 14 -8.80 3.49 -10.38
CA ASN A 14 -10.14 3.38 -10.97
C ASN A 14 -10.19 2.62 -12.31
N LYS A 15 -9.04 2.24 -12.88
CA LYS A 15 -9.02 1.43 -14.11
C LYS A 15 -9.20 -0.05 -13.75
N ASP A 16 -10.29 -0.63 -14.22
CA ASP A 16 -10.57 -2.07 -14.15
C ASP A 16 -9.80 -2.87 -15.23
N ALA A 17 -8.54 -2.50 -15.47
CA ALA A 17 -7.70 -3.10 -16.50
C ALA A 17 -6.29 -3.30 -15.98
N ARG A 18 -5.61 -4.33 -16.50
CA ARG A 18 -4.20 -4.55 -16.22
C ARG A 18 -3.39 -3.30 -16.60
N LEU A 19 -2.62 -2.81 -15.64
CA LEU A 19 -1.73 -1.67 -15.78
C LEU A 19 -0.29 -2.12 -15.94
N ASP A 20 0.49 -1.31 -16.66
CA ASP A 20 1.93 -1.52 -16.75
C ASP A 20 2.60 -1.19 -15.42
N PRO A 21 3.38 -2.10 -14.83
CA PRO A 21 4.01 -1.88 -13.53
C PRO A 21 4.94 -0.66 -13.53
N SER A 22 5.59 -0.36 -14.65
CA SER A 22 6.45 0.82 -14.80
C SER A 22 5.68 2.14 -14.76
N GLU A 23 4.45 2.18 -15.29
CA GLU A 23 3.62 3.40 -15.24
C GLU A 23 3.15 3.67 -13.80
N VAL A 24 2.74 2.62 -13.09
CA VAL A 24 2.34 2.74 -11.69
C VAL A 24 3.53 3.15 -10.81
N ASP A 25 4.71 2.56 -11.05
CA ASP A 25 5.95 2.87 -10.32
C ASP A 25 6.41 4.32 -10.56
N ASP A 26 6.35 4.81 -11.80
CA ASP A 26 6.74 6.20 -12.12
C ASP A 26 5.88 7.20 -11.35
N ILE A 27 4.56 7.03 -11.37
CA ILE A 27 3.62 7.89 -10.64
C ILE A 27 3.82 7.73 -9.14
N TYR A 28 3.97 6.49 -8.65
CA TYR A 28 4.20 6.20 -7.23
C TYR A 28 5.47 6.87 -6.69
N SER A 29 6.55 6.88 -7.47
CA SER A 29 7.84 7.53 -7.14
C SER A 29 7.70 9.05 -6.97
N GLN A 30 6.74 9.66 -7.67
CA GLN A 30 6.44 11.10 -7.57
C GLN A 30 5.55 11.45 -6.37
N LEU A 31 4.92 10.47 -5.71
CA LEU A 31 4.04 10.72 -4.57
C LEU A 31 4.85 11.11 -3.31
N GLN A 32 4.25 11.96 -2.50
CA GLN A 32 4.81 12.35 -1.21
C GLN A 32 4.72 11.19 -0.20
N PRO A 33 5.71 11.02 0.70
CA PRO A 33 5.60 10.04 1.78
C PRO A 33 4.36 10.31 2.63
N ALA A 34 3.67 9.24 3.02
CA ALA A 34 2.50 9.36 3.90
C ALA A 34 2.92 9.76 5.32
N ASP A 35 2.14 10.63 5.94
CA ASP A 35 2.30 10.92 7.36
C ASP A 35 1.82 9.71 8.18
N PRO A 36 2.57 9.27 9.19
CA PRO A 36 2.19 8.10 9.96
C PRO A 36 0.86 8.29 10.71
N ALA A 37 0.50 9.52 11.10
CA ALA A 37 -0.79 9.80 11.70
C ALA A 37 -1.95 9.62 10.70
N SER A 38 -1.67 9.80 9.40
CA SER A 38 -2.65 9.53 8.34
C SER A 38 -2.88 8.05 8.11
N LEU A 39 -1.98 7.16 8.54
CA LEU A 39 -2.17 5.71 8.43
C LEU A 39 -3.15 5.17 9.49
N GLU A 40 -3.42 5.93 10.56
CA GLU A 40 -4.29 5.49 11.63
C GLU A 40 -5.77 5.41 11.18
N GLY A 41 -6.44 4.33 11.60
CA GLY A 41 -7.87 4.09 11.37
C GLY A 41 -8.15 2.83 10.57
N GLU A 42 -9.36 2.79 9.99
CA GLU A 42 -9.86 1.65 9.21
C GLU A 42 -9.67 1.88 7.72
N TRP A 43 -9.10 0.88 7.06
CA TRP A 43 -8.71 0.91 5.66
C TRP A 43 -9.13 -0.37 4.94
N ASP A 44 -9.58 -0.23 3.71
CA ASP A 44 -9.76 -1.33 2.76
C ASP A 44 -8.53 -1.43 1.87
N MET A 45 -7.96 -2.63 1.73
CA MET A 45 -6.76 -2.84 0.93
C MET A 45 -7.10 -3.44 -0.42
N HIS A 46 -6.61 -2.81 -1.48
CA HIS A 46 -6.85 -3.20 -2.86
C HIS A 46 -5.53 -3.38 -3.60
N VAL A 47 -5.39 -4.45 -4.37
CA VAL A 47 -4.19 -4.73 -5.15
C VAL A 47 -4.37 -4.17 -6.57
N ILE A 48 -3.34 -3.52 -7.10
CA ILE A 48 -3.36 -3.04 -8.49
C ILE A 48 -2.97 -4.21 -9.42
N ASP A 49 -3.82 -4.50 -10.42
CA ASP A 49 -3.53 -5.51 -11.44
C ASP A 49 -2.39 -5.05 -12.33
N THR A 50 -1.18 -5.44 -11.96
CA THR A 50 0.04 -5.27 -12.75
C THR A 50 0.48 -6.56 -13.43
N GLY A 51 -0.31 -7.64 -13.26
CA GLY A 51 0.07 -9.00 -13.65
C GLY A 51 1.13 -9.64 -12.74
N HIS A 52 1.39 -9.07 -11.56
CA HIS A 52 2.39 -9.58 -10.63
C HIS A 52 1.96 -10.96 -10.07
N PRO A 53 2.84 -11.98 -10.08
CA PRO A 53 2.46 -13.34 -9.65
C PRO A 53 2.10 -13.44 -8.16
N ALA A 54 2.60 -12.51 -7.34
CA ALA A 54 2.20 -12.39 -5.93
C ALA A 54 0.83 -11.71 -5.74
N GLN A 55 0.12 -11.26 -6.78
CA GLN A 55 -1.20 -10.65 -6.63
C GLN A 55 -2.21 -11.64 -6.08
N ALA A 56 -2.28 -12.84 -6.67
CA ALA A 56 -3.16 -13.91 -6.18
C ALA A 56 -2.82 -14.32 -4.74
N LEU A 57 -1.52 -14.27 -4.40
CA LEU A 57 -1.07 -14.52 -3.04
C LEU A 57 -1.42 -13.35 -2.11
N ALA A 58 -1.27 -12.11 -2.55
CA ALA A 58 -1.64 -10.95 -1.77
C ALA A 58 -3.13 -11.01 -1.49
N GLU A 59 -4.02 -11.14 -2.47
CA GLU A 59 -5.46 -11.22 -2.20
C GLU A 59 -5.85 -12.30 -1.16
N ASP A 60 -5.12 -13.42 -1.12
CA ASP A 60 -5.31 -14.51 -0.15
C ASP A 60 -4.62 -14.26 1.22
N ILE A 61 -3.44 -13.63 1.22
CA ILE A 61 -2.60 -13.35 2.41
C ILE A 61 -2.84 -11.95 2.99
N LEU A 62 -3.53 -11.06 2.28
CA LEU A 62 -3.98 -9.74 2.72
C LEU A 62 -4.63 -9.81 4.12
N PRO A 63 -5.58 -10.73 4.37
CA PRO A 63 -6.14 -10.91 5.71
C PRO A 63 -5.16 -11.55 6.72
N LEU A 64 -4.07 -12.13 6.25
CA LEU A 64 -3.03 -12.79 7.02
C LEU A 64 -1.73 -11.97 7.13
N MET A 65 -1.70 -10.71 6.64
CA MET A 65 -0.59 -9.77 6.88
C MET A 65 -0.59 -9.29 8.35
N ASN A 66 -0.56 -10.26 9.25
CA ASN A 66 0.05 -10.13 10.56
C ASN A 66 1.56 -10.30 10.36
N THR A 67 2.21 -9.29 9.78
CA THR A 67 3.66 -9.30 9.59
C THR A 67 4.24 -7.91 9.82
N MET A 68 4.56 -7.61 11.09
CA MET A 68 5.95 -7.70 11.54
C MET A 68 6.05 -7.48 13.05
N ASP A 69 6.60 -8.51 13.71
CA ASP A 69 7.23 -8.54 15.04
C ASP A 69 6.61 -7.66 16.16
N PRO A 70 5.88 -8.24 17.14
CA PRO A 70 5.60 -7.54 18.39
C PRO A 70 6.89 -7.19 19.17
N ASP A 71 8.06 -7.70 18.75
CA ASP A 71 9.39 -7.42 19.30
C ASP A 71 10.13 -6.28 18.56
N ALA A 72 9.49 -5.63 17.56
CA ALA A 72 10.04 -4.42 16.92
C ALA A 72 9.97 -3.24 17.92
N GLY A 73 11.03 -3.15 18.72
CA GLY A 73 11.10 -2.40 19.97
C GLY A 73 10.53 -0.97 19.98
N THR A 74 9.85 -0.65 21.09
CA THR A 74 9.64 0.66 21.75
C THR A 74 9.34 1.93 20.94
N GLY A 75 9.19 1.87 19.62
CA GLY A 75 8.82 2.99 18.76
C GLY A 75 7.30 3.27 18.82
N LYS A 76 6.89 4.47 18.40
CA LYS A 76 5.48 4.74 18.16
C LYS A 76 4.98 3.85 17.03
N ILE A 77 4.04 2.98 17.36
CA ILE A 77 3.39 2.05 16.44
C ILE A 77 2.05 2.67 16.05
N HIS A 78 1.76 2.73 14.76
CA HIS A 78 0.44 3.14 14.25
C HIS A 78 -0.33 1.86 13.91
N GLU A 79 -1.53 1.72 14.49
CA GLU A 79 -2.42 0.60 14.21
C GLU A 79 -3.32 0.95 13.02
N MET A 80 -3.16 0.19 11.94
CA MET A 80 -4.06 0.24 10.79
C MET A 80 -4.98 -0.98 10.85
N LYS A 81 -6.30 -0.76 10.83
CA LYS A 81 -7.29 -1.84 10.84
C LYS A 81 -7.76 -2.10 9.42
N PHE A 82 -7.80 -3.36 9.01
CA PHE A 82 -8.36 -3.70 7.71
C PHE A 82 -9.84 -4.05 7.83
N HIS A 83 -10.68 -3.40 7.04
CA HIS A 83 -12.10 -3.72 7.01
C HIS A 83 -12.33 -5.02 6.22
N GLY A 84 -13.19 -5.91 6.71
CA GLY A 84 -13.44 -7.23 6.12
C GLY A 84 -12.37 -8.30 6.38
N ALA A 85 -11.23 -7.95 6.98
CA ALA A 85 -10.13 -8.85 7.33
C ALA A 85 -9.69 -8.66 8.78
N ALA A 86 -9.52 -9.74 9.54
CA ALA A 86 -9.03 -9.67 10.93
C ALA A 86 -7.50 -9.42 10.95
N GLY A 87 -7.08 -8.22 10.54
CA GLY A 87 -5.68 -7.82 10.48
C GLY A 87 -5.48 -6.42 11.04
N SER A 88 -4.43 -6.28 11.86
CA SER A 88 -3.86 -4.98 12.22
C SER A 88 -2.44 -4.91 11.67
N LEU A 89 -2.11 -3.88 10.91
CA LEU A 89 -0.72 -3.62 10.52
C LEU A 89 -0.09 -2.68 11.54
N LEU A 90 0.99 -3.14 12.17
CA LEU A 90 1.88 -2.28 12.94
C LEU A 90 2.87 -1.62 11.97
N VAL A 91 2.75 -0.31 11.81
CA VAL A 91 3.76 0.47 11.08
C VAL A 91 4.72 1.11 12.09
N PRO A 92 5.93 0.55 12.29
CA PRO A 92 6.96 1.19 13.09
C PRO A 92 7.34 2.55 12.50
N GLU A 93 7.70 3.50 13.37
CA GLU A 93 8.20 4.82 12.99
C GLU A 93 9.55 4.80 12.24
N ASP A 94 10.08 3.62 11.90
CA ASP A 94 11.32 3.46 11.13
C ASP A 94 11.20 4.05 9.71
N GLN A 95 12.22 4.79 9.29
CA GLN A 95 12.24 5.46 7.99
C GLN A 95 12.13 4.48 6.81
N GLY A 96 12.52 3.22 6.96
CA GLY A 96 12.41 2.22 5.91
C GLY A 96 10.96 1.90 5.54
N MET A 97 10.07 1.78 6.54
CA MET A 97 8.65 1.52 6.30
C MET A 97 7.85 2.77 5.93
N LYS A 98 8.27 3.99 6.34
CA LYS A 98 7.62 5.22 5.87
C LYS A 98 7.76 5.46 4.38
N GLN A 99 8.84 4.98 3.76
CA GLN A 99 9.09 5.19 2.34
C GLN A 99 8.20 4.35 1.40
N ARG A 100 7.60 3.27 1.92
CA ARG A 100 6.68 2.40 1.16
C ARG A 100 5.22 2.85 1.22
N PHE A 101 4.85 3.80 2.08
CA PHE A 101 3.51 4.38 2.11
C PHE A 101 3.59 5.79 1.55
N ARG A 102 2.76 6.06 0.54
CA ARG A 102 2.71 7.33 -0.16
C ARG A 102 1.33 7.92 -0.07
N TYR A 103 1.26 9.17 0.34
CA TYR A 103 0.00 9.88 0.44
C TYR A 103 -0.50 10.24 -0.95
N VAL A 104 -1.72 9.83 -1.24
CA VAL A 104 -2.45 10.19 -2.46
C VAL A 104 -3.47 11.27 -2.08
N ASP A 105 -4.36 10.94 -1.15
CA ASP A 105 -5.47 11.78 -0.71
C ASP A 105 -5.90 11.45 0.74
N GLU A 106 -6.78 12.25 1.35
CA GLU A 106 -7.38 11.96 2.66
C GLU A 106 -8.02 10.57 2.78
N SER A 107 -8.54 10.05 1.68
CA SER A 107 -9.19 8.74 1.61
C SER A 107 -8.37 7.68 0.90
N THR A 108 -7.15 7.97 0.44
CA THR A 108 -6.34 7.01 -0.34
C THR A 108 -4.85 7.08 -0.02
N ILE A 109 -4.25 5.92 0.22
CA ILE A 109 -2.81 5.77 0.45
C ILE A 109 -2.27 4.72 -0.51
N ALA A 110 -1.24 5.06 -1.26
CA ALA A 110 -0.55 4.14 -2.14
C ALA A 110 0.57 3.42 -1.39
N ALA A 111 0.79 2.14 -1.69
CA ALA A 111 1.89 1.42 -1.11
C ALA A 111 2.42 0.30 -1.99
N THR A 112 3.69 -0.04 -1.77
CA THR A 112 4.36 -1.12 -2.49
C THR A 112 4.95 -2.14 -1.53
N ASN A 113 4.99 -3.40 -1.96
CA ASN A 113 5.65 -4.46 -1.22
C ASN A 113 6.64 -5.17 -2.13
N ASP A 114 7.86 -5.29 -1.62
CA ASP A 114 8.94 -5.93 -2.33
C ASP A 114 8.85 -7.46 -2.15
N TYR A 115 8.50 -8.14 -3.23
CA TYR A 115 8.43 -9.60 -3.27
C TYR A 115 9.62 -10.21 -4.03
N ARG A 116 10.64 -9.41 -4.37
CA ARG A 116 11.93 -9.88 -4.93
C ARG A 116 12.48 -11.16 -4.27
N PRO A 117 12.49 -11.32 -2.93
CA PRO A 117 13.00 -12.56 -2.32
C PRO A 117 12.22 -13.83 -2.69
N HIS A 118 10.95 -13.72 -3.09
CA HIS A 118 10.09 -14.86 -3.42
C HIS A 118 9.83 -15.02 -4.93
N TYR A 119 9.85 -13.92 -5.69
CA TYR A 119 9.47 -13.89 -7.10
C TYR A 119 10.56 -13.31 -8.03
N GLY A 120 11.79 -13.13 -7.53
CA GLY A 120 12.93 -12.68 -8.34
C GLY A 120 12.73 -11.29 -8.93
N ASP A 121 12.98 -11.12 -10.22
CA ASP A 121 12.85 -9.83 -10.94
C ASP A 121 11.41 -9.50 -11.36
N SER A 122 10.40 -10.07 -10.68
CA SER A 122 8.99 -9.81 -10.99
C SER A 122 8.51 -8.39 -10.65
N GLY A 123 9.40 -7.58 -10.06
CA GLY A 123 9.12 -6.21 -9.64
C GLY A 123 8.55 -6.11 -8.23
N VAL A 124 7.90 -4.99 -7.95
CA VAL A 124 7.20 -4.73 -6.69
C VAL A 124 5.69 -4.89 -6.89
N LEU A 125 5.02 -5.42 -5.87
CA LEU A 125 3.57 -5.46 -5.87
C LEU A 125 3.04 -4.09 -5.45
N HIS A 126 2.21 -3.50 -6.31
CA HIS A 126 1.52 -2.25 -6.02
C HIS A 126 0.13 -2.53 -5.44
N PHE A 127 -0.20 -1.84 -4.36
CA PHE A 127 -1.52 -1.85 -3.75
C PHE A 127 -1.85 -0.46 -3.22
N TYR A 128 -3.11 -0.26 -2.87
CA TYR A 128 -3.58 0.98 -2.30
C TYR A 128 -4.59 0.68 -1.21
N LEU A 129 -4.69 1.63 -0.30
CA LEU A 129 -5.57 1.61 0.84
C LEU A 129 -6.61 2.70 0.63
N THR A 130 -7.88 2.36 0.79
CA THR A 130 -8.99 3.31 0.80
C THR A 130 -9.58 3.38 2.19
N ARG A 131 -10.15 4.51 2.60
CA ARG A 131 -10.86 4.57 3.88
C ARG A 131 -12.04 3.59 3.84
N ALA A 132 -12.15 2.75 4.86
CA ALA A 132 -13.32 1.91 5.01
C ALA A 132 -14.54 2.83 5.24
N GLU A 133 -15.57 2.71 4.39
CA GLU A 133 -16.85 3.36 4.63
C GLU A 133 -17.61 2.54 5.68
N ASP A 134 -18.05 3.19 6.77
CA ASP A 134 -18.84 2.63 7.88
C ASP A 134 -20.26 2.20 7.43
#